data_AF-A0A355GIC7-F1
#
_entry.id   AF-A0A355GIC7-F1
#
_cell.length_a   1.000
_cell.length_b   1.000
_cell.length_c   1.000
_cell.angle_alpha   90.00
_cell.angle_beta   90.00
_cell.angle_gamma   90.00
#
_symmetry.space_group_name_H-M   'P 1'
#
loop_
_entity.id
_entity.type
_entity.pdbx_description
1 polymer ?
#
loop_
_entity_poly.entity_id
_entity_poly.type
_entity_poly.pdbx_seq_one_letter_code
_entity_poly.pdbx_strand_id
1 'polypeptide(L)'
;WFSQEYGIDPPEDLRSITMYSRDFKRYTGTVILQADYERSKAMEKMEQASQLKKTTWNDLTLYTVTIAHHHGDAAHAKHADRSSDKRRDQAGKKKSRHHDKSGGKQMTVAFVDDNTIVLGSSVPNTQAAVKLLKKDGRSLSTDSPLLTDRVANAWIYGAAIDLKRLKQNPLPMPVLQQHERIIWSFGERDGQLFEHAKLVAASEEVAQETLQVVEGIAAYETLWAQGSPHMKSLMKNTRIQRNGNVVEVSWDGDTETVLKALKDLGRRMKTWKHVWASDDDRSA
;
A
#
# COMPACT_ATOMS: atom_id res chain seq x y z
N TRP A 1 -1.37 -10.50 -17.28
CA TRP A 1 -2.09 -9.23 -17.05
C TRP A 1 -1.24 -8.02 -17.42
N PHE A 2 -0.16 -7.67 -16.68
CA PHE A 2 0.69 -6.50 -17.03
C PHE A 2 1.18 -6.48 -18.48
N SER A 3 1.71 -7.61 -18.97
CA SER A 3 2.18 -7.73 -20.36
C SER A 3 1.06 -7.54 -21.39
N GLN A 4 -0.14 -8.04 -21.09
CA GLN A 4 -1.29 -7.92 -21.98
C GLN A 4 -1.87 -6.50 -22.00
N GLU A 5 -1.96 -5.85 -20.84
CA GLU A 5 -2.63 -4.55 -20.70
C GLU A 5 -1.70 -3.36 -21.00
N TYR A 6 -0.41 -3.49 -20.68
CA TYR A 6 0.55 -2.39 -20.73
C TYR A 6 1.81 -2.71 -21.54
N GLY A 7 1.95 -3.93 -22.06
CA GLY A 7 3.19 -4.37 -22.72
C GLY A 7 4.37 -4.53 -21.77
N ILE A 8 4.13 -4.64 -20.45
CA ILE A 8 5.18 -4.78 -19.43
C ILE A 8 5.32 -6.25 -19.07
N ASP A 9 6.47 -6.86 -19.33
CA ASP A 9 6.90 -8.11 -18.72
C ASP A 9 7.62 -7.82 -17.39
N PRO A 10 6.98 -8.01 -16.21
CA PRO A 10 7.54 -7.50 -14.97
C PRO A 10 8.95 -7.98 -14.61
N PRO A 11 9.39 -9.23 -14.89
CA PRO A 11 10.76 -9.65 -14.61
C PRO A 11 11.83 -8.91 -15.43
N GLU A 12 11.51 -8.49 -16.65
CA GLU A 12 12.47 -7.88 -17.58
C GLU A 12 12.34 -6.35 -17.59
N ASP A 13 11.10 -5.86 -17.58
CA ASP A 13 10.80 -4.46 -17.87
C ASP A 13 10.61 -3.61 -16.61
N LEU A 14 10.13 -4.20 -15.51
CA LEU A 14 9.80 -3.45 -14.30
C LEU A 14 11.07 -3.11 -13.51
N ARG A 15 11.34 -1.81 -13.36
CA ARG A 15 12.50 -1.31 -12.59
C ARG A 15 12.12 -0.94 -11.16
N SER A 16 11.01 -0.24 -10.98
CA SER A 16 10.56 0.15 -9.64
C SER A 16 9.06 0.48 -9.59
N ILE A 17 8.48 0.32 -8.41
CA ILE A 17 7.18 0.86 -8.04
C ILE A 17 7.35 1.61 -6.74
N THR A 18 7.05 2.91 -6.75
CA THR A 18 7.01 3.73 -5.53
C THR A 18 5.58 4.14 -5.25
N MET A 19 5.10 3.86 -4.04
CA MET A 19 3.77 4.26 -3.59
C MET A 19 3.91 5.12 -2.34
N TYR A 20 3.26 6.29 -2.32
CA TYR A 20 3.28 7.14 -1.14
C TYR A 20 1.99 7.94 -1.00
N SER A 21 1.75 8.44 0.21
CA SER A 21 0.69 9.40 0.50
C SER A 21 1.20 10.42 1.51
N ARG A 22 0.54 11.59 1.56
CA ARG A 22 0.82 12.65 2.56
C ARG A 22 -0.09 12.57 3.78
N ASP A 23 -1.12 11.72 3.72
CA ASP A 23 -2.04 11.46 4.81
C ASP A 23 -2.63 10.04 4.71
N PHE A 24 -3.40 9.64 5.74
CA PHE A 24 -4.09 8.35 5.80
C PHE A 24 -5.52 8.39 5.27
N LYS A 25 -5.90 9.42 4.51
CA LYS A 25 -7.24 9.45 3.91
C LYS A 25 -7.28 8.44 2.77
N ARG A 26 -8.46 7.88 2.55
CA ARG A 26 -8.68 7.02 1.38
C ARG A 26 -8.51 7.86 0.10
N TYR A 27 -7.91 7.26 -0.92
CA TYR A 27 -7.79 7.85 -2.27
C TYR A 27 -6.94 9.14 -2.31
N THR A 28 -5.89 9.25 -1.50
CA THR A 28 -4.92 10.38 -1.55
C THR A 28 -3.53 9.99 -2.04
N GLY A 29 -3.34 8.72 -2.40
CA GLY A 29 -2.05 8.15 -2.79
C GLY A 29 -1.53 8.63 -4.14
N THR A 30 -0.23 8.43 -4.31
CA THR A 30 0.50 8.60 -5.56
C THR A 30 1.33 7.35 -5.82
N VAL A 31 1.36 6.92 -7.08
CA VAL A 31 2.19 5.81 -7.57
C VAL A 31 3.13 6.36 -8.64
N ILE A 32 4.40 5.98 -8.56
CA ILE A 32 5.39 6.17 -9.61
C ILE A 32 5.79 4.78 -10.07
N LEU A 33 5.56 4.50 -11.35
CA LEU A 33 5.94 3.25 -12.00
C LEU A 33 7.10 3.55 -12.94
N GLN A 34 8.21 2.84 -12.77
CA GLN A 34 9.32 2.85 -13.71
C GLN A 34 9.41 1.48 -14.37
N ALA A 35 9.15 1.43 -15.68
CA ALA A 35 9.21 0.22 -16.47
C ALA A 35 9.49 0.55 -17.94
N ASP A 36 10.00 -0.41 -18.71
CA ASP A 36 9.85 -0.36 -20.17
C ASP A 36 8.39 -0.72 -20.50
N TYR A 37 7.64 0.17 -21.15
CA TYR A 37 6.22 -0.05 -21.42
C TYR A 37 5.81 0.44 -22.80
N GLU A 38 4.81 -0.21 -23.37
CA GLU A 38 4.23 0.21 -24.65
C GLU A 38 3.23 1.35 -24.41
N ARG A 39 3.69 2.59 -24.58
CA ARG A 39 2.86 3.78 -24.36
C ARG A 39 1.55 3.76 -25.15
N SER A 40 1.54 3.24 -26.37
CA SER A 40 0.32 3.09 -27.18
C SER A 40 -0.74 2.22 -26.50
N LYS A 41 -0.35 1.07 -25.93
CA LYS A 41 -1.26 0.18 -25.17
C LYS A 41 -1.78 0.85 -23.90
N ALA A 42 -0.90 1.48 -23.14
CA ALA A 42 -1.28 2.21 -21.93
C ALA A 42 -2.28 3.34 -22.24
N MET A 43 -2.04 4.07 -23.34
CA MET A 43 -2.94 5.12 -23.84
C MET A 43 -4.29 4.56 -24.29
N GLU A 44 -4.30 3.49 -25.07
CA GLU A 44 -5.53 2.84 -25.53
C GLU A 44 -6.43 2.47 -24.35
N LYS A 45 -5.87 1.89 -23.29
CA LYS A 45 -6.61 1.53 -22.07
C LYS A 45 -7.16 2.73 -21.33
N MET A 46 -6.42 3.83 -21.25
CA MET A 46 -6.94 5.06 -20.66
C MET A 46 -8.06 5.69 -21.50
N GLU A 47 -7.99 5.60 -22.82
CA GLU A 47 -9.03 6.14 -23.71
C GLU A 47 -10.32 5.32 -23.66
N GLN A 48 -10.22 4.04 -23.29
CA GLN A 48 -11.38 3.21 -22.95
C GLN A 48 -12.05 3.59 -21.62
N ALA A 49 -11.37 4.35 -20.75
CA ALA A 49 -11.97 4.79 -19.49
C ALA A 49 -13.06 5.85 -19.74
N SER A 50 -14.22 5.66 -19.11
CA SER A 50 -15.30 6.65 -19.21
C SER A 50 -14.87 7.99 -18.60
N GLN A 51 -15.18 9.08 -19.30
CA GLN A 51 -14.91 10.46 -18.85
C GLN A 51 -13.42 10.85 -18.74
N LEU A 52 -12.58 10.41 -19.69
CA LEU A 52 -11.21 10.90 -19.79
C LEU A 52 -11.17 12.42 -20.06
N LYS A 53 -10.56 13.18 -19.13
CA LYS A 53 -10.24 14.60 -19.28
C LYS A 53 -8.74 14.78 -19.53
N LYS A 54 -8.39 15.42 -20.64
CA LYS A 54 -7.01 15.80 -20.97
C LYS A 54 -6.78 17.25 -20.58
N THR A 55 -5.70 17.55 -19.85
CA THR A 55 -5.27 18.92 -19.54
C THR A 55 -3.78 19.05 -19.75
N THR A 56 -3.35 20.09 -20.45
CA THR A 56 -1.94 20.41 -20.60
C THR A 56 -1.42 21.13 -19.35
N TRP A 57 -0.25 20.72 -18.88
CA TRP A 57 0.47 21.41 -17.81
C TRP A 57 1.97 21.32 -18.10
N ASN A 58 2.60 22.48 -18.30
CA ASN A 58 3.92 22.59 -18.92
C ASN A 58 3.96 21.88 -20.28
N ASP A 59 4.96 21.03 -20.49
CA ASP A 59 5.22 20.17 -21.65
C ASP A 59 4.46 18.83 -21.61
N LEU A 60 3.69 18.57 -20.54
CA LEU A 60 3.03 17.30 -20.32
C LEU A 60 1.52 17.38 -20.53
N THR A 61 0.95 16.27 -21.01
CA THR A 61 -0.50 16.03 -20.97
C THR A 61 -0.83 15.23 -19.72
N LEU A 62 -1.74 15.77 -18.90
CA LEU A 62 -2.31 15.08 -17.74
C LEU A 62 -3.65 14.45 -18.14
N TYR A 63 -3.80 13.16 -17.87
CA TYR A 63 -4.97 12.36 -18.19
C TYR A 63 -5.74 12.07 -16.91
N THR A 64 -6.87 12.74 -16.69
CA THR A 64 -7.71 12.52 -15.52
C THR A 64 -8.88 11.61 -15.89
N VAL A 65 -9.02 10.49 -15.19
CA VAL A 65 -10.11 9.54 -15.37
C VAL A 65 -10.94 9.43 -14.10
N THR A 66 -12.25 9.21 -14.24
CA THR A 66 -13.12 8.86 -13.12
C THR A 66 -13.06 7.35 -12.92
N ILE A 67 -12.52 6.90 -11.79
CA ILE A 67 -12.61 5.51 -11.36
C ILE A 67 -14.05 5.28 -10.91
N ALA A 68 -14.79 4.48 -11.69
CA ALA A 68 -16.20 4.18 -11.43
C ALA A 68 -16.43 3.72 -9.98
N HIS A 69 -17.60 4.05 -9.43
CA HIS A 69 -17.99 3.64 -8.08
C HIS A 69 -17.88 2.12 -7.93
N HIS A 70 -17.02 1.64 -7.04
CA HIS A 70 -17.18 0.29 -6.49
C HIS A 70 -18.62 0.19 -5.95
N HIS A 71 -19.37 -0.78 -6.46
CA HIS A 71 -20.79 -1.06 -6.17
C HIS A 71 -21.13 -1.35 -4.68
N GLY A 72 -20.23 -1.09 -3.73
CA GLY A 72 -20.39 -1.47 -2.31
C GLY A 72 -21.21 -0.51 -1.44
N ASP A 73 -21.35 0.77 -1.81
CA ASP A 73 -21.95 1.77 -0.91
C ASP A 73 -23.48 1.92 -1.07
N ALA A 74 -24.10 1.25 -2.04
CA ALA A 74 -25.53 1.38 -2.32
C ALA A 74 -26.45 0.50 -1.44
N ALA A 75 -25.90 -0.46 -0.68
CA ALA A 75 -26.71 -1.43 0.06
C ALA A 75 -27.25 -0.90 1.40
N HIS A 76 -26.70 0.19 1.97
CA HIS A 76 -27.12 0.68 3.29
C HIS A 76 -28.07 1.88 3.29
N ALA A 77 -28.43 2.43 2.12
CA ALA A 77 -29.24 3.65 2.03
C ALA A 77 -30.76 3.42 1.88
N LYS A 78 -31.28 2.20 2.05
CA LYS A 78 -32.72 1.90 1.83
C LYS A 78 -33.59 1.75 3.09
N HIS A 79 -33.05 1.98 4.29
CA HIS A 79 -33.86 1.96 5.51
C HIS A 79 -33.63 3.20 6.37
N ALA A 80 -33.99 4.37 5.84
CA ALA A 80 -34.39 5.47 6.69
C ALA A 80 -35.46 6.29 5.97
N ASP A 81 -36.53 6.55 6.71
CA ASP A 81 -37.46 7.65 6.54
C ASP A 81 -38.74 7.42 5.72
N ARG A 82 -39.69 6.74 6.37
CA ARG A 82 -41.12 7.05 6.24
C ARG A 82 -41.62 7.62 7.56
N SER A 83 -41.41 8.91 7.84
CA SER A 83 -42.38 9.69 8.62
C SER A 83 -42.13 11.19 8.56
N SER A 84 -43.22 11.95 8.63
CA SER A 84 -43.31 13.39 8.95
C SER A 84 -43.27 14.40 7.79
N ASP A 85 -44.45 14.48 7.18
CA ASP A 85 -45.17 15.70 6.85
C ASP A 85 -44.92 16.89 7.83
N LYS A 86 -44.38 18.02 7.33
CA LYS A 86 -44.89 19.41 7.51
C LYS A 86 -43.87 20.53 7.18
N ARG A 87 -44.31 21.40 6.24
CA ARG A 87 -44.26 22.89 6.26
C ARG A 87 -42.92 23.66 6.25
N ARG A 88 -42.79 24.44 5.17
CA ARG A 88 -42.70 25.93 5.11
C ARG A 88 -41.40 26.52 4.57
N ASP A 89 -41.56 27.15 3.41
CA ASP A 89 -40.95 28.38 2.90
C ASP A 89 -39.72 28.93 3.62
N GLN A 90 -38.59 28.95 2.91
CA GLN A 90 -37.71 30.11 2.90
C GLN A 90 -36.81 30.10 1.65
N ALA A 91 -37.08 31.07 0.77
CA ALA A 91 -36.26 31.42 -0.37
C ALA A 91 -34.95 32.08 0.12
N GLY A 92 -33.87 31.30 0.12
CA GLY A 92 -32.51 31.76 0.38
C GLY A 92 -31.62 31.58 -0.85
N LYS A 93 -31.07 32.68 -1.37
CA LYS A 93 -30.10 32.77 -2.47
C LYS A 93 -29.00 31.69 -2.35
N LYS A 94 -29.06 30.65 -3.19
CA LYS A 94 -27.96 29.70 -3.40
C LYS A 94 -26.86 30.35 -4.21
N LYS A 95 -25.79 30.78 -3.53
CA LYS A 95 -24.48 30.96 -4.16
C LYS A 95 -24.09 29.62 -4.81
N SER A 96 -23.81 29.63 -6.10
CA SER A 96 -23.31 28.50 -6.86
C SER A 96 -21.90 28.14 -6.37
N ARG A 97 -21.83 27.34 -5.31
CA ARG A 97 -20.67 26.48 -5.10
C ARG A 97 -20.65 25.52 -6.28
N HIS A 98 -19.62 25.62 -7.11
CA HIS A 98 -19.23 24.56 -8.03
C HIS A 98 -18.92 23.31 -7.19
N HIS A 99 -19.98 22.61 -6.78
CA HIS A 99 -19.87 21.21 -6.43
C HIS A 99 -19.62 20.49 -7.74
N ASP A 100 -18.38 20.04 -7.91
CA ASP A 100 -18.02 19.07 -8.92
C ASP A 100 -19.00 17.89 -8.77
N LYS A 101 -19.88 17.74 -9.77
CA LYS A 101 -21.00 16.78 -9.72
C LYS A 101 -20.55 15.34 -10.02
N SER A 102 -19.27 15.10 -10.28
CA SER A 102 -18.73 13.75 -10.33
C SER A 102 -18.44 13.28 -8.91
N GLY A 103 -19.41 12.63 -8.26
CA GLY A 103 -19.18 11.89 -7.01
C GLY A 103 -18.19 10.72 -7.15
N GLY A 104 -17.61 10.51 -8.34
CA GLY A 104 -16.61 9.48 -8.63
C GLY A 104 -15.20 9.90 -8.22
N LYS A 105 -14.42 8.91 -7.78
CA LYS A 105 -13.02 9.10 -7.38
C LYS A 105 -12.19 9.32 -8.63
N GLN A 106 -11.38 10.38 -8.67
CA GLN A 106 -10.55 10.68 -9.83
C GLN A 106 -9.14 10.13 -9.64
N MET A 107 -8.50 9.80 -10.76
CA MET A 107 -7.07 9.52 -10.85
C MET A 107 -6.50 10.29 -12.03
N THR A 108 -5.36 10.94 -11.83
CA THR A 108 -4.64 11.67 -12.85
C THR A 108 -3.35 10.91 -13.18
N VAL A 109 -3.13 10.66 -14.47
CA VAL A 109 -1.97 9.96 -15.01
C VAL A 109 -1.11 10.93 -15.82
N ALA A 110 0.21 10.84 -15.67
CA ALA A 110 1.19 11.54 -16.49
C ALA A 110 2.28 10.56 -16.96
N PHE A 111 2.53 10.54 -18.27
CA PHE A 111 3.69 9.87 -18.85
C PHE A 111 4.82 10.89 -18.88
N VAL A 112 5.74 10.76 -17.92
CA VAL A 112 6.79 11.76 -17.68
C VAL A 112 7.88 11.67 -18.74
N ASP A 113 8.23 10.44 -19.09
CA ASP A 113 9.18 10.06 -20.14
C ASP A 113 8.82 8.66 -20.64
N ASP A 114 9.68 8.07 -21.49
CA ASP A 114 9.44 6.77 -22.12
C ASP A 114 9.35 5.61 -21.10
N ASN A 115 9.90 5.78 -19.89
CA ASN A 115 9.99 4.71 -18.90
C ASN A 115 9.31 5.03 -17.56
N THR A 116 8.67 6.20 -17.42
CA THR A 116 8.12 6.66 -16.15
C THR A 116 6.66 7.10 -16.27
N ILE A 117 5.79 6.45 -15.49
CA ILE A 117 4.37 6.79 -15.34
C ILE A 117 4.11 7.25 -13.91
N VAL A 118 3.44 8.39 -13.76
CA VAL A 118 2.93 8.89 -12.48
C VAL A 118 1.41 8.75 -12.46
N LEU A 119 0.88 8.13 -11.42
CA LEU A 119 -0.54 8.04 -11.13
C LEU A 119 -0.81 8.73 -9.79
N GLY A 120 -1.36 9.94 -9.81
CA GLY A 120 -1.76 10.67 -8.62
C GLY A 120 -3.27 10.61 -8.41
N SER A 121 -3.72 10.66 -7.17
CA SER A 121 -5.16 10.74 -6.88
C SER A 121 -5.82 12.08 -7.27
N SER A 122 -5.05 13.02 -7.81
CA SER A 122 -5.52 14.31 -8.28
C SER A 122 -4.47 14.96 -9.18
N VAL A 123 -4.89 16.01 -9.91
CA VAL A 123 -3.98 16.86 -10.69
C VAL A 123 -2.85 17.43 -9.80
N PRO A 124 -3.13 18.06 -8.63
CA PRO A 124 -2.05 18.58 -7.78
C PRO A 124 -1.08 17.52 -7.28
N ASN A 125 -1.55 16.32 -6.93
CA ASN A 125 -0.67 15.23 -6.49
C ASN A 125 0.25 14.76 -7.62
N THR A 126 -0.31 14.60 -8.83
CA THR A 126 0.46 14.21 -10.03
C THR A 126 1.51 15.26 -10.36
N GLN A 127 1.13 16.55 -10.36
CA GLN A 127 2.05 17.65 -10.61
C GLN A 127 3.19 17.69 -9.59
N ALA A 128 2.89 17.48 -8.30
CA ALA A 128 3.91 17.46 -7.25
C ALA A 128 4.92 16.31 -7.44
N ALA A 129 4.45 15.12 -7.82
CA ALA A 129 5.30 13.96 -8.11
C ALA A 129 6.19 14.19 -9.33
N VAL A 130 5.64 14.75 -10.41
CA VAL A 130 6.41 15.11 -11.61
C VAL A 130 7.48 16.15 -11.27
N LYS A 131 7.16 17.18 -10.48
CA LYS A 131 8.17 18.15 -10.01
C LYS A 131 9.29 17.48 -9.22
N LEU A 132 8.96 16.53 -8.35
CA LEU A 132 9.95 15.77 -7.59
C LEU A 132 10.90 15.00 -8.52
N LEU A 133 10.37 14.30 -9.53
CA LEU A 133 11.15 13.57 -10.53
C LEU A 133 12.05 14.49 -11.36
N LYS A 134 11.55 15.68 -11.74
CA LYS A 134 12.32 16.71 -12.45
C LYS A 134 13.31 17.49 -11.56
N LYS A 135 13.44 17.15 -10.27
CA LYS A 135 14.27 17.86 -9.26
C LYS A 135 13.87 19.32 -9.00
N ASP A 136 12.66 19.71 -9.39
CA ASP A 136 12.07 21.03 -9.16
C ASP A 136 11.08 21.04 -7.98
N GLY A 137 10.92 19.91 -7.31
CA GLY A 137 10.02 19.68 -6.18
C GLY A 137 10.73 19.65 -4.83
N ARG A 138 9.95 19.76 -3.75
CA ARG A 138 10.46 19.57 -2.39
C ARG A 138 10.62 18.07 -2.11
N SER A 139 11.86 17.62 -1.92
CA SER A 139 12.16 16.28 -1.41
C SER A 139 12.05 16.25 0.12
N LEU A 140 12.11 15.04 0.69
CA LEU A 140 12.30 14.87 2.13
C LEU A 140 13.66 15.46 2.55
N SER A 141 13.71 16.01 3.75
CA SER A 141 14.97 16.38 4.39
C SER A 141 15.75 15.13 4.81
N THR A 142 17.07 15.24 4.94
CA THR A 142 17.96 14.12 5.28
C THR A 142 17.72 13.56 6.69
N ASP A 143 17.10 14.35 7.57
CA ASP A 143 16.69 13.98 8.93
C ASP A 143 15.25 13.43 9.01
N SER A 144 14.59 13.23 7.86
CA SER A 144 13.22 12.74 7.84
C SER A 144 13.10 11.37 8.53
N PRO A 145 12.10 11.17 9.41
CA PRO A 145 11.85 9.87 10.05
C PRO A 145 11.39 8.77 9.08
N LEU A 146 11.15 9.13 7.81
CA LEU A 146 10.85 8.22 6.70
C LEU A 146 12.12 7.78 5.94
N LEU A 147 13.30 8.14 6.42
CA LEU A 147 14.58 7.71 5.84
C LEU A 147 15.34 6.84 6.86
N THR A 148 16.10 5.89 6.35
CA THR A 148 17.05 5.07 7.14
C THR A 148 18.19 4.65 6.23
N ASP A 149 19.37 4.45 6.79
CA ASP A 149 20.55 3.86 6.16
C ASP A 149 20.44 2.34 6.01
N ARG A 150 19.59 1.69 6.80
CA ARG A 150 19.35 0.23 6.79
C ARG A 150 18.63 -0.30 5.53
N VAL A 151 18.43 0.53 4.51
CA VAL A 151 17.80 0.15 3.22
C VAL A 151 18.81 -0.08 2.11
N ALA A 152 20.11 0.09 2.38
CA ALA A 152 21.14 -0.28 1.40
C ALA A 152 20.94 -1.75 0.98
N ASN A 153 20.72 -1.98 -0.32
CA ASN A 153 20.41 -3.28 -0.93
C ASN A 153 19.04 -3.89 -0.55
N ALA A 154 18.12 -3.09 0.01
CA ALA A 154 16.73 -3.49 0.14
C ALA A 154 16.04 -3.48 -1.24
N TRP A 155 15.31 -4.55 -1.57
CA TRP A 155 14.43 -4.59 -2.73
C TRP A 155 13.09 -3.93 -2.44
N ILE A 156 12.63 -4.02 -1.20
CA ILE A 156 11.39 -3.42 -0.73
C ILE A 156 11.67 -2.56 0.49
N TYR A 157 11.11 -1.36 0.47
CA TYR A 157 11.13 -0.43 1.58
C TYR A 157 9.74 0.13 1.82
N GLY A 158 9.31 0.13 3.09
CA GLY A 158 8.09 0.78 3.54
C GLY A 158 8.37 1.60 4.79
N ALA A 159 7.82 2.81 4.84
CA ALA A 159 7.83 3.61 6.04
C ALA A 159 6.53 4.39 6.16
N ALA A 160 6.06 4.55 7.40
CA ALA A 160 4.92 5.39 7.71
C ALA A 160 5.12 6.04 9.08
N ILE A 161 4.66 7.29 9.21
CA ILE A 161 4.75 8.11 10.40
C ILE A 161 3.35 8.64 10.76
N ASP A 162 3.22 9.27 11.93
CA ASP A 162 1.96 9.77 12.45
C ASP A 162 0.87 8.70 12.53
N LEU A 163 1.22 7.44 12.78
CA LEU A 163 0.29 6.31 12.73
C LEU A 163 -0.88 6.46 13.73
N LYS A 164 -0.72 7.25 14.80
CA LYS A 164 -1.81 7.69 15.70
C LYS A 164 -3.01 8.31 14.95
N ARG A 165 -2.80 8.91 13.77
CA ARG A 165 -3.85 9.52 12.93
C ARG A 165 -4.73 8.49 12.22
N LEU A 166 -4.33 7.22 12.19
CA LEU A 166 -5.13 6.11 11.65
C LEU A 166 -6.46 5.92 12.39
N LYS A 167 -6.62 6.43 13.63
CA LYS A 167 -7.91 6.43 14.34
C LYS A 167 -9.06 7.04 13.52
N GLN A 168 -8.75 7.97 12.62
CA GLN A 168 -9.72 8.65 11.77
C GLN A 168 -10.16 7.80 10.56
N ASN A 169 -9.39 6.77 10.20
CA ASN A 169 -9.65 5.86 9.10
C ASN A 169 -9.14 4.46 9.48
N PRO A 170 -9.90 3.67 10.27
CA PRO A 170 -9.42 2.41 10.81
C PRO A 170 -9.02 1.46 9.67
N LEU A 171 -7.76 1.02 9.71
CA LEU A 171 -7.21 -0.03 8.86
C LEU A 171 -7.45 -1.41 9.51
N PRO A 172 -7.35 -2.51 8.73
CA PRO A 172 -7.42 -3.88 9.24
C PRO A 172 -6.35 -4.26 10.27
N MET A 173 -5.40 -3.36 10.58
CA MET A 173 -4.33 -3.57 11.56
C MET A 173 -4.41 -2.52 12.69
N PRO A 174 -5.31 -2.70 13.69
CA PRO A 174 -5.49 -1.75 14.78
C PRO A 174 -4.22 -1.49 15.61
N VAL A 175 -3.32 -2.50 15.69
CA VAL A 175 -2.05 -2.39 16.42
C VAL A 175 -1.20 -1.21 15.93
N LEU A 176 -1.26 -0.88 14.63
CA LEU A 176 -0.50 0.24 14.06
C LEU A 176 -0.94 1.59 14.63
N GLN A 177 -2.19 1.73 15.07
CA GLN A 177 -2.70 3.00 15.61
C GLN A 177 -2.06 3.40 16.94
N GLN A 178 -1.42 2.45 17.63
CA GLN A 178 -0.72 2.67 18.88
C GLN A 178 0.76 3.03 18.66
N HIS A 179 1.20 3.10 17.41
CA HIS A 179 2.56 3.41 17.04
C HIS A 179 2.67 4.85 16.55
N GLU A 180 3.89 5.39 16.59
CA GLU A 180 4.23 6.69 16.00
C GLU A 180 4.71 6.50 14.57
N ARG A 181 5.52 5.46 14.35
CA ARG A 181 6.06 5.10 13.05
C ARG A 181 6.36 3.62 12.94
N ILE A 182 6.38 3.17 11.69
CA ILE A 182 6.86 1.86 11.28
C ILE A 182 7.84 2.04 10.13
N ILE A 183 8.91 1.25 10.16
CA ILE A 183 9.84 1.08 9.04
C ILE A 183 9.97 -0.41 8.78
N TRP A 184 9.93 -0.80 7.52
CA TRP A 184 10.08 -2.17 7.07
C TRP A 184 10.96 -2.21 5.83
N SER A 185 11.88 -3.16 5.80
CA SER A 185 12.78 -3.38 4.67
C SER A 185 13.00 -4.86 4.46
N PHE A 186 13.04 -5.26 3.19
CA PHE A 186 13.35 -6.62 2.76
C PHE A 186 14.30 -6.56 1.56
N GLY A 187 15.32 -7.41 1.53
CA GLY A 187 16.25 -7.47 0.40
C GLY A 187 17.35 -8.50 0.59
N GLU A 188 18.47 -8.30 -0.10
CA GLU A 188 19.63 -9.19 -0.06
C GLU A 188 20.89 -8.42 0.35
N ARG A 189 21.70 -9.01 1.22
CA ARG A 189 23.03 -8.51 1.56
C ARG A 189 23.96 -9.69 1.83
N ASP A 190 25.13 -9.66 1.20
CA ASP A 190 26.18 -10.67 1.36
C ASP A 190 25.69 -12.12 1.09
N GLY A 191 24.83 -12.29 0.06
CA GLY A 191 24.26 -13.59 -0.32
C GLY A 191 23.17 -14.11 0.61
N GLN A 192 22.70 -13.29 1.54
CA GLN A 192 21.62 -13.61 2.46
C GLN A 192 20.44 -12.68 2.26
N LEU A 193 19.24 -13.24 2.25
CA LEU A 193 18.03 -12.46 2.37
C LEU A 193 17.90 -11.95 3.79
N PHE A 194 17.40 -10.73 3.92
CA PHE A 194 17.11 -10.12 5.20
C PHE A 194 15.72 -9.51 5.20
N GLU A 195 15.10 -9.52 6.38
CA GLU A 195 13.99 -8.65 6.72
C GLU A 195 14.34 -7.87 7.97
N HIS A 196 13.90 -6.62 8.02
CA HIS A 196 13.99 -5.80 9.20
C HIS A 196 12.75 -4.92 9.34
N ALA A 197 12.05 -5.05 10.46
CA ALA A 197 10.94 -4.21 10.87
C ALA A 197 11.31 -3.45 12.14
N LYS A 198 11.03 -2.14 12.16
CA LYS A 198 11.17 -1.28 13.33
C LYS A 198 9.86 -0.59 13.61
N LEU A 199 9.31 -0.85 14.79
CA LEU A 199 8.08 -0.27 15.29
C LEU A 199 8.45 0.68 16.43
N VAL A 200 8.07 1.94 16.31
CA VAL A 200 8.22 2.92 17.41
C VAL A 200 6.86 3.16 18.00
N ALA A 201 6.65 2.65 19.20
CA ALA A 201 5.40 2.72 19.93
C ALA A 201 5.17 4.11 20.55
N ALA A 202 3.90 4.41 20.83
CA ALA A 202 3.51 5.65 21.50
C ALA A 202 4.00 5.75 22.95
N SER A 203 4.31 4.62 23.59
CA SER A 203 4.84 4.54 24.96
C SER A 203 5.62 3.24 25.16
N GLU A 204 6.35 3.13 26.27
CA GLU A 204 7.09 1.90 26.61
C GLU A 204 6.16 0.72 26.92
N GLU A 205 4.99 0.99 27.48
CA GLU A 205 3.95 -0.01 27.76
C GLU A 205 3.44 -0.61 26.45
N VAL A 206 3.12 0.22 25.46
CA VAL A 206 2.70 -0.25 24.12
C VAL A 206 3.82 -1.05 23.46
N ALA A 207 5.08 -0.64 23.61
CA ALA A 207 6.22 -1.41 23.10
C ALA A 207 6.34 -2.78 23.80
N GLN A 208 6.06 -2.86 25.11
CA GLN A 208 6.07 -4.13 25.84
C GLN A 208 4.95 -5.06 25.38
N GLU A 209 3.73 -4.54 25.17
CA GLU A 209 2.62 -5.31 24.62
C GLU A 209 2.91 -5.78 23.19
N THR A 210 3.48 -4.90 22.36
CA THR A 210 3.85 -5.24 20.98
C THR A 210 4.93 -6.32 20.95
N LEU A 211 5.92 -6.25 21.83
CA LEU A 211 6.94 -7.29 21.99
C LEU A 211 6.28 -8.65 22.26
N GLN A 212 5.37 -8.73 23.23
CA GLN A 212 4.66 -9.97 23.57
C GLN A 212 3.84 -10.52 22.40
N VAL A 213 3.18 -9.65 21.64
CA VAL A 213 2.41 -10.06 20.44
C VAL A 213 3.35 -10.65 19.38
N VAL A 214 4.47 -9.99 19.10
CA VAL A 214 5.45 -10.45 18.10
C VAL A 214 6.11 -11.76 18.54
N GLU A 215 6.49 -11.88 19.82
CA GLU A 215 7.02 -13.13 20.37
C GLU A 215 6.01 -14.27 20.29
N GLY A 216 4.73 -13.99 20.55
CA GLY A 216 3.64 -14.94 20.39
C GLY A 216 3.46 -15.41 18.94
N ILE A 217 3.54 -14.50 17.97
CA ILE A 217 3.52 -14.83 16.54
C ILE A 217 4.73 -15.71 16.18
N ALA A 218 5.95 -15.33 16.58
CA ALA A 218 7.14 -16.10 16.30
C ALA A 218 7.10 -17.51 16.93
N ALA A 219 6.57 -17.62 18.16
CA ALA A 219 6.35 -18.92 18.80
C ALA A 219 5.33 -19.77 18.03
N TYR A 220 4.22 -19.16 17.60
CA TYR A 220 3.22 -19.84 16.78
C TYR A 220 3.79 -20.30 15.43
N GLU A 221 4.55 -19.46 14.74
CA GLU A 221 5.23 -19.81 13.49
C GLU A 221 6.28 -20.90 13.70
N THR A 222 6.98 -20.91 14.83
CA THR A 222 7.93 -21.98 15.21
C THR A 222 7.24 -23.32 15.39
N LEU A 223 6.07 -23.34 16.05
CA LEU A 223 5.23 -24.54 16.13
C LEU A 223 4.77 -24.97 14.74
N TRP A 224 4.36 -24.01 13.91
CA TRP A 224 3.89 -24.29 12.57
C TRP A 224 5.01 -24.70 11.60
N ALA A 225 6.27 -24.39 11.91
CA ALA A 225 7.45 -24.87 11.19
C ALA A 225 7.80 -26.33 11.52
N GLN A 226 7.12 -27.00 12.45
CA GLN A 226 7.36 -28.41 12.75
C GLN A 226 7.22 -29.28 11.49
N GLY A 227 8.21 -30.13 11.24
CA GLY A 227 8.31 -30.94 10.02
C GLY A 227 8.92 -30.24 8.80
N SER A 228 9.34 -28.97 8.89
CA SER A 228 10.13 -28.29 7.85
C SER A 228 11.49 -27.84 8.42
N PRO A 229 12.61 -28.47 8.02
CA PRO A 229 13.94 -28.00 8.39
C PRO A 229 14.21 -26.55 7.94
N HIS A 230 13.72 -26.17 6.75
CA HIS A 230 13.93 -24.85 6.18
C HIS A 230 13.19 -23.75 6.94
N MET A 231 11.92 -23.95 7.27
CA MET A 231 11.17 -22.98 8.09
C MET A 231 11.73 -22.89 9.51
N LYS A 232 12.14 -24.02 10.11
CA LYS A 232 12.81 -24.00 11.43
C LYS A 232 14.10 -23.18 11.41
N SER A 233 14.86 -23.27 10.32
CA SER A 233 16.08 -22.47 10.15
C SER A 233 15.77 -20.98 10.13
N LEU A 234 14.73 -20.54 9.40
CA LEU A 234 14.31 -19.13 9.40
C LEU A 234 13.90 -18.66 10.79
N MET A 235 13.08 -19.43 11.49
CA MET A 235 12.62 -19.08 12.84
C MET A 235 13.77 -18.97 13.86
N LYS A 236 14.82 -19.78 13.71
CA LYS A 236 16.01 -19.71 14.57
C LYS A 236 16.78 -18.41 14.40
N ASN A 237 16.76 -17.83 13.20
CA ASN A 237 17.47 -16.59 12.88
C ASN A 237 16.62 -15.34 13.15
N THR A 238 15.35 -15.49 13.54
CA THR A 238 14.49 -14.39 13.96
C THR A 238 15.00 -13.81 15.28
N ARG A 239 15.34 -12.53 15.25
CA ARG A 239 15.74 -11.72 16.41
C ARG A 239 14.67 -10.68 16.67
N ILE A 240 14.11 -10.71 17.87
CA ILE A 240 13.15 -9.74 18.37
C ILE A 240 13.79 -9.02 19.54
N GLN A 241 13.80 -7.69 19.52
CA GLN A 241 14.42 -6.87 20.57
C GLN A 241 13.54 -5.67 20.88
N ARG A 242 13.61 -5.21 22.13
CA ARG A 242 12.98 -3.96 22.58
C ARG A 242 14.02 -3.04 23.23
N ASN A 243 13.98 -1.77 22.89
CA ASN A 243 14.75 -0.71 23.55
C ASN A 243 13.83 0.50 23.80
N GLY A 244 13.45 0.72 25.07
CA GLY A 244 12.45 1.72 25.44
C GLY A 244 11.12 1.49 24.70
N ASN A 245 10.70 2.49 23.93
CA ASN A 245 9.49 2.44 23.11
C ASN A 245 9.69 1.85 21.70
N VAL A 246 10.86 1.28 21.39
CA VAL A 246 11.17 0.72 20.07
C VAL A 246 11.18 -0.81 20.14
N VAL A 247 10.46 -1.46 19.22
CA VAL A 247 10.54 -2.90 18.97
C VAL A 247 11.16 -3.12 17.59
N GLU A 248 12.22 -3.92 17.52
CA GLU A 248 12.87 -4.33 16.27
C GLU A 248 12.71 -5.82 16.07
N VAL A 249 12.32 -6.21 14.85
CA VAL A 249 12.23 -7.59 14.40
C VAL A 249 13.14 -7.72 13.20
N SER A 250 14.01 -8.71 13.20
CA SER A 250 14.87 -8.97 12.06
C SER A 250 15.10 -10.45 11.88
N TRP A 251 15.32 -10.88 10.64
CA TRP A 251 15.87 -12.20 10.35
C TRP A 251 16.80 -12.11 9.16
N ASP A 252 17.73 -13.06 9.10
CA ASP A 252 18.61 -13.29 7.96
C ASP A 252 18.63 -14.79 7.62
N GLY A 253 18.82 -15.10 6.35
CA GLY A 253 18.86 -16.48 5.87
C GLY A 253 19.40 -16.58 4.46
N ASP A 254 20.06 -17.69 4.15
CA ASP A 254 20.52 -17.93 2.79
C ASP A 254 19.32 -18.06 1.82
N THR A 255 19.48 -17.51 0.61
CA THR A 255 18.42 -17.43 -0.39
C THR A 255 17.80 -18.79 -0.70
N GLU A 256 18.61 -19.84 -0.78
CA GLU A 256 18.13 -21.18 -1.10
C GLU A 256 17.21 -21.74 0.01
N THR A 257 17.60 -21.60 1.27
CA THR A 257 16.79 -21.99 2.43
C THR A 257 15.49 -21.20 2.49
N VAL A 258 15.52 -19.89 2.26
CA VAL A 258 14.30 -19.06 2.26
C VAL A 258 13.35 -19.51 1.14
N LEU A 259 13.84 -19.73 -0.07
CA LEU A 259 13.01 -20.19 -1.19
C LEU A 259 12.39 -21.57 -0.91
N LYS A 260 13.14 -22.49 -0.29
CA LYS A 260 12.60 -23.79 0.15
C LYS A 260 11.56 -23.62 1.25
N ALA A 261 11.79 -22.73 2.21
CA ALA A 261 10.82 -22.43 3.27
C ALA A 261 9.53 -21.81 2.72
N LEU A 262 9.59 -20.90 1.74
CA LEU A 262 8.42 -20.34 1.06
C LEU A 262 7.62 -21.39 0.29
N LYS A 263 8.30 -22.37 -0.33
CA LYS A 263 7.64 -23.51 -0.96
C LYS A 263 6.93 -24.39 0.07
N ASP A 264 7.56 -24.65 1.23
CA ASP A 264 6.96 -25.39 2.33
C ASP A 264 5.72 -24.68 2.89
N LEU A 265 5.85 -23.37 3.12
CA LEU A 265 4.78 -22.48 3.53
C LEU A 265 3.58 -22.56 2.56
N GLY A 266 3.84 -22.41 1.26
CA GLY A 266 2.82 -22.50 0.22
C GLY A 266 2.11 -23.86 0.19
N ARG A 267 2.83 -24.97 0.41
CA ARG A 267 2.23 -26.31 0.52
C ARG A 267 1.32 -26.42 1.75
N ARG A 268 1.76 -25.93 2.91
CA ARG A 268 0.97 -25.94 4.15
C ARG A 268 -0.30 -25.11 4.05
N MET A 269 -0.21 -23.92 3.46
CA MET A 269 -1.38 -23.05 3.22
C MET A 269 -2.42 -23.72 2.31
N LYS A 270 -1.98 -24.47 1.29
CA LYS A 270 -2.90 -25.25 0.44
C LYS A 270 -3.63 -26.35 1.21
N THR A 271 -2.92 -27.10 2.06
CA THR A 271 -3.55 -28.11 2.92
C THR A 271 -4.57 -27.52 3.90
N TRP A 272 -4.32 -26.31 4.40
CA TRP A 272 -5.23 -25.62 5.32
C TRP A 272 -6.44 -24.96 4.64
N LYS A 273 -6.33 -24.51 3.39
CA LYS A 273 -7.49 -24.03 2.62
C LYS A 273 -8.61 -25.06 2.52
N HIS A 274 -8.29 -26.36 2.47
CA HIS A 274 -9.28 -27.43 2.47
C HIS A 274 -9.96 -27.67 3.83
N VAL A 275 -9.38 -27.17 4.93
CA VAL A 275 -9.94 -27.29 6.29
C VAL A 275 -10.88 -26.13 6.62
N TRP A 276 -10.70 -24.98 5.98
CA TRP A 276 -11.51 -23.76 6.19
C TRP A 276 -12.43 -23.40 5.02
N ALA A 277 -12.35 -24.11 3.89
CA ALA A 277 -13.43 -24.12 2.92
C ALA A 277 -14.64 -24.76 3.61
N SER A 278 -15.60 -23.94 4.01
CA SER A 278 -16.89 -24.37 4.55
C SER A 278 -17.54 -25.39 3.63
N ASP A 279 -18.31 -26.31 4.20
CA ASP A 279 -19.08 -27.35 3.49
C ASP A 279 -20.06 -26.81 2.40
N ASP A 280 -20.20 -25.50 2.24
CA ASP A 280 -20.96 -24.85 1.18
C ASP A 280 -20.40 -25.10 -0.25
N ASP A 281 -19.11 -25.44 -0.39
CA ASP A 281 -18.51 -25.76 -1.71
C ASP A 281 -18.61 -27.25 -2.09
N ARG A 282 -19.31 -28.09 -1.30
CA ARG A 282 -19.54 -29.52 -1.61
C ARG A 282 -20.91 -29.83 -2.22
N SER A 283 -21.72 -28.81 -2.48
CA SER A 283 -22.95 -28.93 -3.27
C SER A 283 -22.88 -28.06 -4.52
N ALA A 284 -22.17 -28.55 -5.53
CA ALA A 284 -22.36 -28.19 -6.94
C ALA A 284 -22.21 -29.45 -7.79
#